data_AF-A0A2E4SS76-F1
#
_entry.id   AF-A0A2E4SS76-F1
#
_cell.length_a   1.000
_cell.length_b   1.000
_cell.length_c   1.000
_cell.angle_alpha   90.00
_cell.angle_beta   90.00
_cell.angle_gamma   90.00
#
_symmetry.space_group_name_H-M   'P 1'
#
loop_
_entity.id
_entity.type
_entity.pdbx_description
1 polymer ?
#
loop_
_entity_poly.entity_id
_entity_poly.type
_entity_poly.pdbx_seq_one_letter_code
_entity_poly.pdbx_strand_id
1 'polypeptide(L)' 'DEKWGEIVVAAIIPKKLAISEEELQNWCSTYLSDYKIPRIIKLLDQLPKNSMGKVIKTELKKHI' A
#
# COMPACT_ATOMS: atom_id res chain seq x y z
N ASP A 1 1.15 11.99 -9.33
CA ASP A 1 2.36 11.82 -10.16
C ASP A 1 2.17 12.69 -11.39
N GLU A 2 3.06 13.64 -11.66
CA GLU A 2 2.87 14.60 -12.76
C GLU A 2 2.91 13.93 -14.15
N LYS A 3 3.46 12.72 -14.24
CA LYS A 3 3.58 11.94 -15.47
C LYS A 3 2.40 11.00 -15.70
N TRP A 4 1.79 10.47 -14.63
CA TRP A 4 0.75 9.43 -14.71
C TRP A 4 -0.61 9.83 -14.11
N GLY A 5 -0.71 10.99 -13.46
CA GLY A 5 -1.87 11.41 -12.68
C GLY A 5 -1.93 10.67 -11.34
N GLU A 6 -2.35 9.41 -11.39
CA GLU A 6 -2.44 8.51 -10.22
C GLU A 6 -1.39 7.39 -10.28
N ILE A 7 -1.01 6.89 -9.11
CA ILE A 7 -0.12 5.73 -8.96
C ILE A 7 -0.78 4.69 -8.07
N VAL A 8 -0.44 3.42 -8.28
CA VAL A 8 -0.88 2.33 -7.41
C VAL A 8 -0.07 2.38 -6.11
N VAL A 9 -0.78 2.43 -4.99
CA VAL A 9 -0.19 2.39 -3.65
C VAL A 9 -0.83 1.27 -2.85
N ALA A 10 -0.02 0.53 -2.09
CA ALA A 10 -0.49 -0.46 -1.13
C ALA A 10 -0.15 -0.03 0.29
N ALA A 11 -1.14 -0.04 1.19
CA ALA A 11 -0.94 0.13 2.63
C ALA A 11 -1.22 -1.20 3.33
N ILE A 12 -0.23 -1.73 4.05
CA ILE A 12 -0.21 -3.10 4.53
C ILE A 12 0.09 -3.13 6.02
N ILE A 13 -0.68 -3.89 6.79
CA ILE A 13 -0.34 -4.25 8.17
C ILE A 13 0.26 -5.66 8.13
N PRO A 14 1.58 -5.82 8.28
CA PRO A 14 2.20 -7.13 8.21
C PRO A 14 1.92 -7.91 9.50
N LYS A 15 1.67 -9.21 9.37
CA LYS A 15 1.56 -10.11 10.54
C LYS A 15 2.92 -10.39 11.20
N LYS A 16 4.02 -10.20 10.47
CA LYS A 16 5.40 -10.38 10.91
C LYS A 16 6.21 -9.15 10.50
N LEU A 17 6.97 -8.58 11.43
CA LEU A 17 7.72 -7.33 11.19
C LEU A 17 8.87 -7.46 10.18
N ALA A 18 9.28 -8.68 9.82
CA ALA A 18 10.44 -8.95 8.97
C ALA A 18 10.12 -9.01 7.47
N ILE A 19 9.14 -8.24 6.98
CA ILE A 19 8.83 -8.13 5.54
C ILE A 19 9.23 -6.74 5.07
N SER A 20 9.98 -6.66 3.98
CA SER A 20 10.35 -5.40 3.34
C SER A 20 9.39 -5.01 2.21
N GLU A 21 9.37 -3.71 1.89
CA GLU A 21 8.60 -3.16 0.77
C GLU A 21 9.09 -3.69 -0.58
N GLU A 22 10.41 -3.86 -0.73
CA GLU A 22 11.04 -4.38 -1.96
C GLU A 22 10.65 -5.85 -2.20
N GLU A 23 10.70 -6.70 -1.18
CA GLU A 23 10.27 -8.10 -1.28
C GLU A 23 8.81 -8.21 -1.73
N LEU A 24 7.94 -7.31 -1.23
CA LEU A 24 6.53 -7.29 -1.62
C LEU A 24 6.32 -6.81 -3.06
N GLN A 25 7.08 -5.81 -3.52
CA GLN A 25 7.03 -5.38 -4.93
C GLN A 25 7.52 -6.49 -5.86
N ASN A 26 8.63 -7.14 -5.53
CA ASN A 26 9.17 -8.28 -6.27
C ASN A 26 8.20 -9.47 -6.26
N TRP A 27 7.54 -9.72 -5.13
CA TRP A 27 6.48 -10.74 -5.09
C TRP A 27 5.32 -10.38 -6.00
N CYS A 28 4.84 -9.14 -5.99
CA CYS A 28 3.80 -8.67 -6.90
C CYS A 28 4.17 -8.84 -8.38
N SER A 29 5.43 -8.61 -8.77
CA SER A 29 5.86 -8.75 -10.18
C SER A 29 5.78 -10.18 -10.72
N THR A 30 5.76 -11.18 -9.84
CA THR A 30 5.58 -12.59 -10.25
C THR A 30 4.13 -12.94 -10.62
N TYR A 31 3.16 -12.09 -10.24
CA TYR A 31 1.73 -12.33 -10.45
C TYR A 31 1.00 -11.20 -11.20
N LEU A 32 1.57 -9.99 -11.23
CA LEU A 32 0.94 -8.78 -11.76
C LEU A 32 1.76 -8.20 -12.90
N SER A 33 1.08 -7.65 -13.91
CA SER A 33 1.72 -6.81 -14.93
C SER A 33 2.29 -5.54 -14.32
N ASP A 34 3.37 -5.00 -14.89
CA ASP A 34 4.16 -3.87 -14.34
C ASP A 34 3.35 -2.67 -13.88
N TYR A 35 2.29 -2.29 -14.60
CA TYR A 35 1.45 -1.14 -14.26
C TYR A 35 0.52 -1.36 -13.06
N LYS A 36 0.35 -2.62 -12.62
CA LYS A 36 -0.43 -3.00 -11.44
C LYS A 36 0.42 -3.18 -10.18
N ILE A 37 1.75 -3.24 -10.34
CA ILE A 37 2.66 -3.35 -9.21
C ILE A 37 2.60 -2.03 -8.43
N PRO A 38 2.33 -2.06 -7.11
CA PRO A 38 2.32 -0.84 -6.31
C PRO A 38 3.65 -0.12 -6.37
N ARG A 39 3.64 1.15 -6.80
CA ARG A 39 4.83 2.00 -6.86
C ARG A 39 5.29 2.41 -5.47
N ILE A 40 4.35 2.52 -4.54
CA ILE A 40 4.60 2.77 -3.12
C ILE A 40 3.94 1.64 -2.33
N ILE A 41 4.70 1.05 -1.41
CA ILE A 41 4.18 0.15 -0.39
C ILE A 41 4.44 0.83 0.94
N LYS A 42 3.42 0.92 1.79
CA LYS A 42 3.54 1.49 3.12
C LYS A 42 3.16 0.45 4.17
N LEU A 43 4.13 0.10 5.01
CA LEU A 43 3.87 -0.73 6.17
C LEU A 43 3.35 0.14 7.32
N LEU A 44 2.22 -0.26 7.89
CA LEU A 44 1.52 0.46 8.95
C LEU A 44 1.25 -0.46 10.13
N ASP A 45 1.24 0.09 11.34
CA ASP A 45 0.81 -0.65 12.54
C ASP A 45 -0.73 -0.81 12.57
N GLN A 46 -1.44 0.15 11.99
CA GLN A 46 -2.90 0.16 11.91
C GLN A 46 -3.43 0.95 10.72
N LEU A 47 -4.65 0.62 10.28
CA LEU A 47 -5.37 1.39 9.27
C LEU A 47 -6.33 2.37 9.95
N PRO A 48 -6.43 3.63 9.47
CA PRO A 48 -7.38 4.59 9.99
C PRO A 48 -8.80 4.10 9.69
N LYS A 49 -9.60 3.92 10.73
CA LYS A 49 -10.96 3.40 10.64
C LYS A 49 -11.95 4.36 11.29
N ASN A 50 -13.18 4.40 10.78
CA ASN A 50 -14.28 5.09 11.44
C ASN A 50 -14.84 4.27 12.61
N SER A 51 -15.82 4.83 13.32
CA SER A 51 -16.50 4.17 14.45
C SER A 51 -17.15 2.83 14.09
N MET A 52 -17.45 2.59 12.81
CA MET A 52 -18.01 1.33 12.30
C MET A 52 -16.92 0.37 11.77
N GLY A 53 -15.64 0.68 11.96
CA GLY A 53 -14.51 -0.14 11.54
C GLY A 53 -14.14 -0.07 10.05
N LYS A 54 -14.79 0.79 9.26
CA LYS A 54 -14.45 0.98 7.83
C LYS A 54 -13.21 1.84 7.67
N VAL A 55 -12.33 1.46 6.74
CA VAL A 55 -11.11 2.21 6.43
C VAL A 55 -11.47 3.57 5.81
N ILE A 56 -10.88 4.64 6.36
CA ILE A 56 -11.06 6.00 5.86
C ILE A 56 -9.95 6.32 4.87
N LYS A 57 -10.25 6.25 3.56
CA LYS A 57 -9.26 6.45 2.49
C LYS A 57 -8.61 7.85 2.53
N THR A 58 -9.34 8.88 2.92
CA THR A 58 -8.82 10.26 3.01
C THR A 58 -7.77 10.40 4.10
N GLU A 59 -7.98 9.78 5.26
CA GLU A 59 -6.98 9.74 6.33
C GLU A 59 -5.81 8.82 5.94
N LEU A 60 -6.08 7.68 5.30
CA LEU A 60 -5.03 6.78 4.83
C LEU A 60 -4.06 7.48 3.85
N LYS A 61 -4.56 8.36 2.98
CA LYS A 61 -3.74 9.16 2.07
C LYS A 61 -2.74 10.08 2.78
N LYS A 62 -2.97 10.46 4.06
CA LYS A 62 -2.03 11.29 4.83
C LYS A 62 -0.82 10.51 5.36
N HIS A 63 -0.89 9.19 5.34
CA HIS A 63 0.20 8.30 5.79
C HIS A 63 1.09 7.80 4.63
N ILE A 64 0.75 8.20 3.40
CA ILE A 64 1.37 7.77 2.14
C ILE A 64 2.18 8.93 1.57
#